data_AF-A0A9D2FMR9-F1
#
_entry.id   AF-A0A9D2FMR9-F1
#
_cell.length_a   1.000
_cell.length_b   1.000
_cell.length_c   1.000
_cell.angle_alpha   90.00
_cell.angle_beta   90.00
_cell.angle_gamma   90.00
#
_symmetry.space_group_name_H-M   'P 1'
#
loop_
_entity.id
_entity.type
_entity.pdbx_description
1 polymer ?
#
loop_
_entity_poly.entity_id
_entity_poly.type
_entity_poly.pdbx_seq_one_letter_code
_entity_poly.pdbx_strand_id
1 'polypeptide(L)'
;MDQKKSREWEPYASTPEERLETLKILHESGVKTFASFEPTIEPQESLALIERTLRDNSVDHYKIGKINHYQNADGWQDWRQYLLDCLALLRPTGKEVYYKFCLRKFTPDVELTPEEKDPDAYIVRAVPSEQLKLF
;
A
#
# COMPACT_ATOMS: atom_id res chain seq x y z
N MET A 1 8.34 3.49 -7.78
CA MET A 1 9.46 2.88 -8.51
C MET A 1 9.58 3.53 -9.87
N ASP A 2 10.80 3.91 -10.25
CA ASP A 2 11.11 4.44 -11.59
C ASP A 2 10.86 3.39 -12.70
N GLN A 3 10.61 3.83 -13.93
CA GLN A 3 10.30 2.93 -15.05
C GLN A 3 11.43 1.96 -15.36
N LYS A 4 12.70 2.38 -15.26
CA LYS A 4 13.84 1.49 -15.55
C LYS A 4 13.94 0.38 -14.51
N LYS A 5 13.87 0.74 -13.23
CA LYS A 5 13.84 -0.22 -12.11
C LYS A 5 12.61 -1.13 -12.18
N SER A 6 11.46 -0.58 -12.56
CA SER A 6 10.25 -1.38 -12.76
C SER A 6 10.43 -2.46 -13.82
N ARG A 7 11.20 -2.23 -14.88
CA ARG A 7 11.50 -3.28 -15.87
C ARG A 7 12.46 -4.34 -15.34
N GLU A 8 13.33 -3.99 -14.42
CA GLU A 8 14.27 -4.93 -13.79
C GLU A 8 13.54 -5.84 -12.78
N TRP A 9 12.69 -5.25 -11.93
CA TRP A 9 12.00 -5.96 -10.85
C TRP A 9 10.65 -6.55 -11.26
N GLU A 10 9.95 -5.94 -12.22
CA GLU A 10 8.61 -6.32 -12.68
C GLU A 10 8.51 -6.28 -14.23
N PRO A 11 9.33 -7.05 -14.99
CA PRO A 11 9.50 -6.90 -16.43
C PRO A 11 8.23 -7.05 -17.29
N TYR A 12 7.23 -7.76 -16.77
CA TYR A 12 5.96 -8.03 -17.47
C TYR A 12 4.77 -7.25 -16.90
N ALA A 13 5.01 -6.40 -15.89
CA ALA A 13 3.97 -5.57 -15.32
C ALA A 13 3.74 -4.31 -16.16
N SER A 14 2.54 -3.75 -16.06
CA SER A 14 2.23 -2.41 -16.56
C SER A 14 3.19 -1.39 -15.97
N THR A 15 3.47 -0.33 -16.72
CA THR A 15 4.36 0.73 -16.24
C THR A 15 3.80 1.38 -14.98
N PRO A 16 4.65 1.98 -14.11
CA PRO A 16 4.17 2.73 -12.95
C PRO A 16 3.15 3.81 -13.33
N GLU A 17 3.34 4.48 -14.46
CA GLU A 17 2.44 5.52 -14.95
C GLU A 17 1.06 4.99 -15.31
N GLU A 18 0.99 3.90 -16.10
CA GLU A 18 -0.28 3.27 -16.47
C GLU A 18 -1.04 2.78 -15.24
N ARG A 19 -0.34 2.23 -14.25
CA ARG A 19 -0.97 1.78 -12.99
C ARG A 19 -1.59 2.94 -12.22
N LEU A 20 -0.88 4.05 -12.09
CA LEU A 20 -1.36 5.25 -11.39
C LEU A 20 -2.56 5.88 -12.12
N GLU A 21 -2.49 6.01 -13.44
CA GLU A 21 -3.59 6.53 -14.24
C GLU A 21 -4.82 5.63 -14.14
N THR A 22 -4.63 4.30 -14.17
CA THR A 22 -5.72 3.34 -13.99
C THR A 22 -6.41 3.51 -12.63
N LEU A 23 -5.64 3.64 -11.54
CA LEU A 23 -6.19 3.88 -10.20
C LEU A 23 -7.00 5.17 -10.14
N LYS A 24 -6.49 6.24 -10.77
CA LYS A 24 -7.19 7.51 -10.83
C LYS A 24 -8.52 7.40 -11.56
N ILE A 25 -8.55 6.82 -12.76
CA ILE A 25 -9.77 6.63 -13.55
C ILE A 25 -10.81 5.80 -12.79
N LEU A 26 -10.37 4.71 -12.13
CA LEU A 26 -11.26 3.86 -11.33
C LEU A 26 -11.85 4.63 -10.14
N HIS A 27 -11.03 5.37 -9.40
CA HIS A 27 -11.48 6.17 -8.26
C HIS A 27 -12.46 7.27 -8.70
N GLU A 28 -12.16 8.00 -9.77
CA GLU A 28 -13.04 9.02 -10.37
C GLU A 28 -14.37 8.43 -10.87
N SER A 29 -14.37 7.15 -11.24
CA SER A 29 -15.56 6.40 -11.65
C SER A 29 -16.37 5.83 -10.46
N GLY A 30 -15.97 6.14 -9.23
CA GLY A 30 -16.65 5.69 -8.00
C GLY A 30 -16.32 4.25 -7.59
N VAL A 31 -15.31 3.63 -8.20
CA VAL A 31 -14.81 2.32 -7.79
C VAL A 31 -13.83 2.52 -6.64
N LYS A 32 -14.07 1.87 -5.49
CA LYS A 32 -13.15 1.94 -4.34
C LYS A 32 -11.79 1.33 -4.73
N THR A 33 -10.71 2.08 -4.56
CA THR A 33 -9.37 1.67 -4.98
C THR A 33 -8.47 1.34 -3.79
N PHE A 34 -7.51 0.44 -4.00
CA PHE A 34 -6.46 0.19 -3.03
C PHE A 34 -5.11 0.01 -3.71
N ALA A 35 -4.03 0.35 -3.00
CA ALA A 35 -2.67 0.15 -3.47
C ALA A 35 -1.83 -0.54 -2.39
N SER A 36 -1.14 -1.62 -2.78
CA SER A 36 -0.15 -2.29 -1.93
C SER A 36 1.24 -1.81 -2.30
N PHE A 37 1.89 -1.09 -1.39
CA PHE A 37 3.28 -0.68 -1.51
C PHE A 37 4.17 -1.78 -0.95
N GLU A 38 4.30 -2.85 -1.74
CA GLU A 38 5.20 -3.96 -1.46
C GLU A 38 5.47 -4.81 -2.73
N PRO A 39 6.66 -5.45 -2.80
CA PRO A 39 7.79 -5.27 -1.89
C PRO A 39 8.39 -3.86 -2.00
N THR A 40 8.51 -3.13 -0.89
CA THR A 40 9.24 -1.86 -0.88
C THR A 40 10.72 -2.16 -0.84
N ILE A 41 11.43 -1.74 -1.89
CA ILE A 41 12.88 -1.87 -2.04
C ILE A 41 13.57 -0.60 -1.53
N GLU A 42 13.16 0.55 -2.07
CA GLU A 42 13.66 1.88 -1.70
C GLU A 42 12.52 2.70 -1.07
N PRO A 43 12.58 3.00 0.24
CA PRO A 43 11.57 3.76 0.97
C PRO A 43 11.16 5.06 0.29
N GLN A 44 12.13 5.81 -0.22
CA GLN A 44 11.92 7.12 -0.84
C GLN A 44 11.09 7.01 -2.12
N GLU A 45 11.25 5.93 -2.89
CA GLU A 45 10.45 5.69 -4.09
C GLU A 45 9.01 5.31 -3.75
N SER A 46 8.80 4.57 -2.66
CA SER A 46 7.45 4.28 -2.16
C SER A 46 6.78 5.55 -1.62
N LEU A 47 7.49 6.35 -0.81
CA LEU A 47 6.98 7.63 -0.29
C LEU A 47 6.59 8.59 -1.40
N ALA A 48 7.44 8.78 -2.42
CA ALA A 48 7.14 9.64 -3.56
C ALA A 48 5.88 9.20 -4.33
N LEU A 49 5.66 7.89 -4.47
CA LEU A 49 4.44 7.38 -5.08
C LEU A 49 3.22 7.56 -4.18
N ILE A 50 3.34 7.37 -2.86
CA ILE A 50 2.26 7.62 -1.91
C ILE A 50 1.85 9.10 -2.00
N GLU A 51 2.80 10.03 -1.93
CA GLU A 51 2.56 11.47 -2.10
C GLU A 51 1.83 11.80 -3.41
N ARG A 52 2.24 11.16 -4.50
CA ARG A 52 1.59 11.34 -5.80
C ARG A 52 0.13 10.84 -5.76
N THR A 53 -0.11 9.64 -5.25
CA THR A 53 -1.48 9.10 -5.14
C THR A 53 -2.39 9.91 -4.20
N LEU A 54 -1.81 10.52 -3.17
CA LEU A 54 -2.53 11.45 -2.28
C LEU A 54 -2.88 12.75 -3.02
N ARG A 55 -1.93 13.33 -3.76
CA ARG A 55 -2.15 14.53 -4.57
C ARG A 55 -3.22 14.32 -5.64
N ASP A 56 -3.16 13.19 -6.32
CA ASP A 56 -4.11 12.83 -7.38
C ASP A 56 -5.44 12.31 -6.79
N ASN A 57 -5.50 12.10 -5.47
CA ASN A 57 -6.60 11.47 -4.75
C ASN A 57 -7.08 10.18 -5.45
N SER A 58 -6.16 9.27 -5.78
CA SER A 58 -6.46 8.09 -6.61
C SER A 58 -6.57 6.78 -5.84
N VAL A 59 -6.27 6.80 -4.54
CA VAL A 59 -6.26 5.61 -3.66
C VAL A 59 -7.11 5.86 -2.41
N ASP A 60 -7.99 4.92 -2.09
CA ASP A 60 -8.80 4.94 -0.87
C ASP A 60 -8.14 4.19 0.28
N HIS A 61 -7.48 3.08 -0.04
CA HIS A 61 -6.86 2.19 0.94
C HIS A 61 -5.40 1.86 0.60
N TYR A 62 -4.51 2.02 1.57
CA TYR A 62 -3.08 1.77 1.45
C TYR A 62 -2.67 0.54 2.25
N LYS A 63 -1.87 -0.34 1.65
CA LYS A 63 -1.18 -1.42 2.36
C LYS A 63 0.32 -1.18 2.28
N ILE A 64 0.97 -1.00 3.43
CA ILE A 64 2.38 -0.63 3.52
C ILE A 64 3.20 -1.79 4.06
N GLY A 65 4.22 -2.22 3.32
CA GLY A 65 5.13 -3.29 3.72
C GLY A 65 6.58 -2.99 3.33
N LYS A 66 7.45 -3.94 3.65
CA LYS A 66 8.86 -3.95 3.21
C LYS A 66 9.14 -5.18 2.36
N ILE A 67 10.22 -5.15 1.58
CA ILE A 67 10.75 -6.37 0.94
C ILE A 67 11.04 -7.45 1.99
N ASN A 68 10.65 -8.69 1.68
CA ASN A 68 10.87 -9.87 2.52
C ASN A 68 11.54 -10.97 1.70
N HIS A 69 12.19 -11.93 2.36
CA HIS A 69 12.83 -13.10 1.75
C HIS A 69 13.91 -12.78 0.70
N TYR A 70 14.48 -11.57 0.74
CA TYR A 70 15.56 -11.14 -0.15
C TYR A 70 16.80 -10.76 0.67
N GLN A 71 17.84 -11.59 0.63
CA GLN A 71 19.12 -11.34 1.32
C GLN A 71 18.94 -10.88 2.78
N ASN A 72 19.73 -9.92 3.24
CA ASN A 72 19.57 -9.24 4.53
C ASN A 72 18.56 -8.08 4.45
N ALA A 73 17.35 -8.35 3.94
CA ALA A 73 16.30 -7.35 3.76
C ALA A 73 16.05 -6.52 5.03
N ASP A 74 16.12 -7.13 6.21
CA ASP A 74 15.86 -6.47 7.50
C ASP A 74 16.91 -5.39 7.83
N GLY A 75 18.13 -5.50 7.32
CA GLY A 75 19.19 -4.48 7.47
C GLY A 75 19.44 -3.65 6.22
N TRP A 76 18.64 -3.81 5.16
CA TRP A 76 18.84 -3.09 3.90
C TRP A 76 18.53 -1.59 4.03
N GLN A 77 17.43 -1.25 4.70
CA GLN A 77 16.94 0.11 4.86
C GLN A 77 16.64 0.41 6.32
N ASP A 78 16.51 1.70 6.63
CA ASP A 78 15.89 2.13 7.88
C ASP A 78 14.37 1.95 7.81
N TRP A 79 13.92 0.72 8.09
CA TRP A 79 12.49 0.37 8.11
C TRP A 79 11.73 1.07 9.22
N ARG A 80 12.41 1.47 10.30
CA ARG A 80 11.82 2.26 11.37
C ARG A 80 11.44 3.64 10.83
N GLN A 81 12.40 4.33 10.23
CA GLN A 81 12.17 5.65 9.66
C GLN A 81 11.11 5.60 8.56
N TYR A 82 11.16 4.58 7.69
CA TYR A 82 10.15 4.39 6.65
C TYR A 82 8.71 4.32 7.21
N LEU A 83 8.49 3.53 8.27
CA LEU A 83 7.17 3.47 8.89
C LEU A 83 6.75 4.83 9.48
N LEU A 84 7.67 5.53 10.16
CA LEU A 84 7.39 6.85 10.72
C LEU A 84 7.01 7.87 9.63
N ASP A 85 7.72 7.85 8.50
CA ASP A 85 7.44 8.72 7.36
C ASP A 85 6.06 8.41 6.75
N CYS A 86 5.72 7.13 6.59
CA CYS A 86 4.39 6.74 6.12
C CYS A 86 3.29 7.18 7.08
N LEU A 87 3.49 7.07 8.40
CA LEU A 87 2.52 7.55 9.39
C LEU A 87 2.32 9.05 9.30
N ALA A 88 3.42 9.82 9.22
CA ALA A 88 3.37 11.28 9.09
C ALA A 88 2.63 11.72 7.82
N LEU A 89 2.80 10.97 6.72
CA LEU A 89 2.17 11.27 5.44
C LEU A 89 0.70 10.85 5.39
N LEU A 90 0.34 9.68 5.91
CA LEU A 90 -0.99 9.09 5.70
C LEU A 90 -1.99 9.42 6.81
N ARG A 91 -1.59 9.47 8.09
CA ARG A 91 -2.55 9.70 9.19
C ARG A 91 -3.33 11.02 9.07
N PRO A 92 -2.73 12.17 8.68
CA PRO A 92 -3.49 13.42 8.54
C PRO A 92 -4.55 13.40 7.44
N THR A 93 -4.46 12.46 6.51
CA THR A 93 -5.34 12.38 5.33
C THR A 93 -6.66 11.68 5.62
N GLY A 94 -6.74 10.91 6.71
CA GLY A 94 -7.90 10.05 7.02
C GLY A 94 -8.10 8.87 6.08
N LYS A 95 -7.15 8.60 5.15
CA LYS A 95 -7.19 7.42 4.28
C LYS A 95 -7.07 6.13 5.09
N GLU A 96 -7.65 5.06 4.57
CA GLU A 96 -7.59 3.74 5.20
C GLU A 96 -6.19 3.16 5.02
N VAL A 97 -5.53 2.69 6.08
CA VAL A 97 -4.16 2.16 5.98
C VAL A 97 -4.02 0.86 6.75
N TYR A 98 -3.30 -0.09 6.18
CA TYR A 98 -2.82 -1.28 6.86
C TYR A 98 -1.29 -1.35 6.81
N TYR A 99 -0.64 -1.38 7.98
CA TYR A 99 0.80 -1.57 8.10
C TYR A 99 1.12 -3.05 8.35
N LYS A 100 1.84 -3.68 7.43
CA LYS A 100 2.14 -5.11 7.51
C LYS A 100 2.96 -5.47 8.73
N PHE A 101 2.68 -6.65 9.29
CA PHE A 101 3.35 -7.15 10.49
C PHE A 101 4.88 -7.14 10.39
N CYS A 102 5.44 -7.51 9.23
CA CYS A 102 6.88 -7.51 9.01
C CYS A 102 7.54 -6.14 9.16
N LEU A 103 6.83 -5.05 8.82
CA LEU A 103 7.32 -3.68 8.97
C LEU A 103 7.13 -3.17 10.41
N ARG A 104 6.01 -3.50 11.05
CA ARG A 104 5.71 -3.11 12.45
C ARG A 104 6.74 -3.60 13.47
N LYS A 105 7.45 -4.69 13.19
CA LYS A 105 8.49 -5.23 14.06
C LYS A 105 9.64 -4.25 14.34
N PHE A 106 9.85 -3.28 13.46
CA PHE A 106 10.92 -2.27 13.58
C PHE A 106 10.51 -1.04 14.42
N THR A 107 9.24 -0.98 14.83
CA THR A 107 8.63 0.12 15.57
C THR A 107 7.73 -0.38 16.71
N PRO A 108 8.23 -1.24 17.62
CA PRO A 108 7.41 -1.81 18.69
C PRO A 108 6.88 -0.77 19.69
N ASP A 109 7.53 0.39 19.76
CA ASP A 109 7.19 1.55 20.59
C ASP A 109 6.19 2.50 19.94
N VAL A 110 5.91 2.34 18.64
CA VAL A 110 4.95 3.20 17.93
C VAL A 110 3.55 2.61 18.09
N GLU A 111 2.65 3.39 18.67
CA GLU A 111 1.26 2.99 18.83
C GLU A 111 0.51 3.08 17.49
N LEU A 112 -0.04 1.94 17.05
CA LEU A 112 -0.90 1.80 15.89
C LEU A 112 -2.31 1.39 16.32
N THR A 113 -3.33 1.96 15.67
CA THR A 113 -4.73 1.60 15.94
C THR A 113 -5.00 0.13 15.57
N PRO A 114 -6.05 -0.50 16.12
CA PRO A 114 -6.44 -1.86 15.72
C PRO A 114 -6.62 -2.00 14.20
N GLU A 115 -7.24 -1.02 13.55
CA GLU A 115 -7.51 -1.01 12.11
C GLU A 115 -6.22 -0.91 11.29
N GLU A 116 -5.25 -0.10 11.74
CA GLU A 116 -3.92 0.02 11.13
C GLU A 116 -3.13 -1.31 11.15
N LYS A 117 -3.56 -2.28 11.96
CA LYS A 117 -2.94 -3.60 12.15
C LYS A 117 -3.74 -4.74 11.53
N ASP A 118 -4.97 -4.49 11.09
CA ASP A 118 -5.90 -5.48 10.57
C ASP A 118 -5.86 -5.51 9.02
N PRO A 119 -5.41 -6.62 8.41
CA PRO A 119 -5.37 -6.73 6.95
C PRO A 119 -6.75 -6.68 6.27
N ASP A 120 -7.81 -6.94 7.04
CA ASP A 120 -9.17 -7.20 6.56
C ASP A 120 -10.17 -6.10 6.96
N ALA A 121 -9.75 -5.10 7.75
CA ALA A 121 -10.61 -4.03 8.26
C ALA A 121 -11.43 -3.33 7.15
N TYR A 122 -10.86 -3.20 5.96
CA TYR A 122 -11.42 -2.44 4.85
C TYR A 122 -11.76 -3.29 3.62
N ILE A 123 -11.70 -4.61 3.74
CA ILE A 123 -12.07 -5.52 2.65
C ILE A 123 -13.59 -5.53 2.50
N VAL A 124 -14.05 -5.43 1.25
CA VAL A 124 -15.47 -5.59 0.91
C VAL A 124 -15.89 -7.02 1.27
N ARG A 125 -16.82 -7.14 2.22
CA ARG A 125 -17.41 -8.43 2.57
C ARG A 125 -18.56 -8.72 1.61
N ALA A 126 -18.54 -9.89 1.00
CA ALA A 126 -19.71 -10.38 0.29
C ALA A 126 -20.85 -10.54 1.29
N VAL A 127 -21.95 -9.81 1.08
CA VAL A 127 -23.19 -10.10 1.78
C VAL A 127 -23.82 -11.27 1.01
N PRO A 128 -24.05 -12.44 1.65
CA PRO A 128 -24.72 -13.53 0.96
C PRO A 128 -26.08 -13.04 0.50
N SER A 129 -26.33 -13.02 -0.81
CA SER A 129 -27.68 -12.75 -1.30
C SER A 129 -28.53 -14.00 -1.04
N GLU A 130 -29.75 -13.83 -0.52
CA GLU A 130 -30.73 -14.92 -0.41
C GLU A 130 -31.06 -15.56 -1.79
N GLN A 131 -30.62 -14.94 -2.89
CA GLN A 131 -30.87 -15.35 -4.27
C GLN A 131 -29.80 -16.28 -4.87
N LEU A 132 -28.79 -16.71 -4.12
CA LEU A 132 -27.94 -17.85 -4.51
C LEU A 132 -28.57 -19.18 -4.10
N LYS A 133 -29.88 -19.35 -4.35
CA LYS A 133 -30.46 -20.68 -4.53
C LYS A 133 -30.30 -21.06 -5.99
N LEU A 134 -29.06 -21.38 -6.37
CA LEU A 134 -28.83 -22.15 -7.59
C LEU A 134 -29.29 -23.57 -7.28
N PHE A 135 -30.45 -23.90 -7.85
CA PHE A 135 -31.23 -25.13 -7.74
C PHE A 135 -32.08 -25.30 -6.47
#